data_AF-A0A9P0ARE7-F1
#
_entry.id   AF-A0A9P0ARE7-F1
#
_cell.length_a   1.000
_cell.length_b   1.000
_cell.length_c   1.000
_cell.angle_alpha   90.00
_cell.angle_beta   90.00
_cell.angle_gamma   90.00
#
_symmetry.space_group_name_H-M   'P 1'
#
loop_
_entity.id
_entity.type
_entity.pdbx_description
1 polymer ?
#
loop_
_entity_poly.entity_id
_entity_poly.type
_entity_poly.pdbx_seq_one_letter_code
_entity_poly.pdbx_strand_id
1 'polypeptide(L)'
;MLKRLCVATASIFICLVYITSAASDGSVTQQCLSCICEAISGCNVTSGCSGNVCGAFRLSWGYWADAGKPTLEDDDPEKAEAFKNCALDANCASTAVQGYVNRFSQDCNGDGKVDCDDFALLHIVGGYGCVGATLPDAHGKRYKQCKEILGKV
;
A
#
# COMPACT_ATOMS: atom_id res chain seq x y z
N MET A 1 50.83 10.03 -28.48
CA MET A 1 50.84 10.83 -27.24
C MET A 1 50.28 9.99 -26.09
N LEU A 2 51.09 9.81 -25.03
CA LEU A 2 50.85 9.28 -23.66
C LEU A 2 50.01 7.98 -23.49
N LYS A 3 50.60 6.77 -23.53
CA LYS A 3 51.23 5.96 -22.44
C LYS A 3 50.44 5.90 -21.12
N ARG A 4 49.78 4.75 -20.89
CA ARG A 4 49.29 4.30 -19.57
C ARG A 4 50.50 4.10 -18.64
N LEU A 5 50.59 4.89 -17.58
CA LEU A 5 51.51 4.65 -16.46
C LEU A 5 50.66 4.24 -15.25
N CYS A 6 50.75 2.98 -14.85
CA CYS A 6 50.39 2.60 -13.49
C CYS A 6 51.43 3.20 -12.56
N VAL A 7 51.05 4.24 -11.81
CA VAL A 7 51.82 4.70 -10.66
C VAL A 7 50.98 4.41 -9.42
N ALA A 8 51.45 3.42 -8.66
CA ALA A 8 51.02 3.17 -7.30
C ALA A 8 51.57 4.28 -6.40
N THR A 9 50.70 5.16 -5.90
CA THR A 9 51.01 6.00 -4.74
C THR A 9 49.81 6.00 -3.80
N ALA A 10 50.06 5.51 -2.60
CA ALA A 10 49.12 5.42 -1.50
C ALA A 10 48.49 6.79 -1.19
N SER A 11 47.17 6.87 -1.32
CA SER A 11 46.37 7.95 -0.74
C SER A 11 45.03 7.34 -0.42
N ILE A 12 44.82 7.04 0.85
CA ILE A 12 43.54 6.58 1.39
C ILE A 12 42.58 7.77 1.28
N PHE A 13 41.97 7.91 0.11
CA PHE A 13 40.74 8.68 -0.03
C PHE A 13 39.66 7.84 0.64
N ILE A 14 39.28 8.23 1.86
CA ILE A 14 38.04 7.77 2.48
C ILE A 14 36.93 8.28 1.55
N CYS A 15 36.51 7.43 0.61
CA CYS A 15 35.24 7.59 -0.06
C CYS A 15 34.18 7.43 1.04
N LEU A 16 33.73 8.54 1.59
CA LEU A 16 32.43 8.62 2.24
C LEU A 16 31.41 8.18 1.20
N VAL A 17 31.08 6.89 1.23
CA VAL A 17 29.93 6.36 0.52
C VAL A 17 28.74 6.98 1.22
N TYR A 18 28.25 8.10 0.69
CA TYR A 18 26.93 8.60 1.05
C TYR A 18 25.95 7.52 0.61
N ILE A 19 25.51 6.70 1.56
CA ILE A 19 24.34 5.85 1.38
C ILE A 19 23.17 6.83 1.26
N THR A 20 22.89 7.30 0.05
CA THR A 20 21.64 7.95 -0.25
C THR A 20 20.58 6.86 -0.16
N SER A 21 19.82 6.83 0.93
CA SER A 21 18.62 6.02 1.04
C SER A 21 17.72 6.34 -0.15
N ALA A 22 17.43 5.33 -0.97
CA ALA A 22 16.51 5.44 -2.10
C ALA A 22 15.17 5.99 -1.59
N ALA A 23 14.64 7.01 -2.28
CA ALA A 23 13.26 7.43 -2.10
C ALA A 23 12.35 6.22 -2.33
N SER A 24 11.31 6.09 -1.50
CA SER A 24 10.26 5.07 -1.65
C SER A 24 9.55 5.29 -2.98
N ASP A 25 9.97 4.53 -3.98
CA ASP A 25 9.43 4.51 -5.34
C ASP A 25 8.08 3.80 -5.34
N GLY A 26 6.96 4.55 -5.36
CA GLY A 26 5.60 4.11 -5.74
C GLY A 26 5.00 2.88 -5.04
N SER A 27 5.72 2.22 -4.14
CA SER A 27 5.36 0.96 -3.52
C SER A 27 4.58 1.20 -2.24
N VAL A 28 3.48 0.50 -2.06
CA VAL A 28 2.69 0.56 -0.82
C VAL A 28 3.52 0.01 0.35
N THR A 29 3.87 0.87 1.30
CA THR A 29 4.66 0.49 2.47
C THR A 29 3.80 -0.23 3.51
N GLN A 30 4.43 -0.97 4.42
CA GLN A 30 3.72 -1.58 5.54
C GLN A 30 3.04 -0.53 6.43
N GLN A 31 3.69 0.62 6.65
CA GLN A 31 3.10 1.73 7.41
C GLN A 31 1.86 2.27 6.69
N CYS A 32 1.89 2.35 5.36
CA CYS A 32 0.75 2.76 4.57
C CYS A 32 -0.44 1.81 4.73
N LEU A 33 -0.19 0.50 4.60
CA LEU A 33 -1.20 -0.53 4.82
C LEU A 33 -1.78 -0.47 6.24
N SER A 34 -0.95 -0.25 7.26
CA SER A 34 -1.41 -0.07 8.64
C SER A 34 -2.36 1.13 8.76
N CYS A 35 -2.03 2.28 8.20
CA CYS A 35 -2.90 3.44 8.29
C CYS A 35 -4.19 3.32 7.47
N ILE A 36 -4.16 2.63 6.33
CA ILE A 36 -5.37 2.30 5.57
C ILE A 36 -6.29 1.37 6.40
N CYS A 37 -5.71 0.34 7.03
CA CYS A 37 -6.42 -0.60 7.90
C CYS A 37 -7.09 0.10 9.10
N GLU A 38 -6.33 0.95 9.80
CA GLU A 38 -6.82 1.78 10.91
C GLU A 38 -7.94 2.73 10.46
N ALA A 39 -7.75 3.38 9.30
CA ALA A 39 -8.74 4.29 8.75
C ALA A 39 -10.07 3.59 8.47
N ILE A 40 -10.07 2.41 7.83
CA ILE A 40 -11.31 1.76 7.38
C ILE A 40 -12.04 1.01 8.50
N SER A 41 -11.34 0.36 9.44
CA SER A 41 -11.98 -0.48 10.46
C SER A 41 -11.42 -0.35 11.89
N GLY A 42 -10.42 0.51 12.12
CA GLY A 42 -9.61 0.47 13.35
C GLY A 42 -8.72 -0.78 13.40
N CYS A 43 -8.32 -1.27 12.21
CA CYS A 43 -7.57 -2.49 11.97
C CYS A 43 -8.02 -3.71 12.79
N ASN A 44 -9.33 -3.89 12.93
CA ASN A 44 -9.88 -5.01 13.67
C ASN A 44 -9.76 -6.33 12.88
N VAL A 45 -8.65 -7.04 13.09
CA VAL A 45 -8.34 -8.35 12.47
C VAL A 45 -9.29 -9.48 12.87
N THR A 46 -10.13 -9.28 13.88
CA THR A 46 -11.18 -10.24 14.26
C THR A 46 -12.51 -10.00 13.52
N SER A 47 -12.57 -8.96 12.68
CA SER A 47 -13.79 -8.63 11.93
C SER A 47 -14.13 -9.73 10.93
N GLY A 48 -15.33 -10.30 11.08
CA GLY A 48 -15.91 -11.20 10.09
C GLY A 48 -16.44 -10.48 8.85
N CYS A 49 -17.43 -11.10 8.19
CA CYS A 49 -18.17 -10.48 7.09
C CYS A 49 -19.44 -9.79 7.59
N SER A 50 -19.72 -8.61 7.06
CA SER A 50 -20.99 -7.91 7.20
C SER A 50 -21.57 -7.70 5.80
N GLY A 51 -22.59 -8.50 5.45
CA GLY A 51 -23.05 -8.62 4.06
C GLY A 51 -21.92 -9.14 3.15
N ASN A 52 -21.65 -8.42 2.06
CA ASN A 52 -20.62 -8.77 1.08
C ASN A 52 -19.26 -8.11 1.35
N VAL A 53 -19.06 -7.57 2.56
CA VAL A 53 -17.84 -6.85 2.95
C VAL A 53 -17.18 -7.56 4.13
N CYS A 54 -15.91 -7.95 3.98
CA CYS A 54 -15.21 -8.83 4.92
C CYS A 54 -13.89 -8.25 5.44
N GLY A 55 -13.54 -8.64 6.67
CA GLY A 55 -12.20 -8.48 7.22
C GLY A 55 -11.81 -7.08 7.66
N ALA A 56 -10.56 -6.96 8.13
CA ALA A 56 -9.99 -5.72 8.64
C ALA A 56 -9.90 -4.61 7.58
N PHE A 57 -9.69 -4.99 6.31
CA PHE A 57 -9.66 -4.04 5.20
C PHE A 57 -11.03 -3.82 4.54
N ARG A 58 -12.12 -4.38 5.11
CA ARG A 58 -13.48 -4.19 4.61
C ARG A 58 -13.57 -4.40 3.09
N LEU A 59 -13.02 -5.51 2.61
CA LEU A 59 -12.96 -5.83 1.19
C LEU A 59 -14.30 -6.35 0.69
N SER A 60 -14.67 -5.96 -0.54
CA SER A 60 -15.74 -6.60 -1.30
C SER A 60 -15.17 -7.61 -2.29
N TRP A 61 -16.01 -8.51 -2.80
CA TRP A 61 -15.60 -9.45 -3.84
C TRP A 61 -15.07 -8.74 -5.10
N GLY A 62 -15.73 -7.66 -5.53
CA GLY A 62 -15.30 -6.88 -6.70
C GLY A 62 -13.94 -6.22 -6.51
N TYR A 63 -13.69 -5.68 -5.31
CA TYR A 63 -12.38 -5.15 -4.94
C TYR A 63 -11.29 -6.24 -5.04
N TRP A 64 -11.53 -7.39 -4.44
CA TRP A 64 -10.61 -8.52 -4.45
C TRP A 64 -10.35 -9.06 -5.87
N ALA A 65 -11.40 -9.15 -6.69
CA ALA A 65 -11.28 -9.54 -8.08
C ALA A 65 -10.44 -8.53 -8.89
N ASP A 66 -10.67 -7.23 -8.68
CA ASP A 66 -9.89 -6.19 -9.34
C ASP A 66 -8.43 -6.18 -8.90
N ALA A 67 -8.15 -6.57 -7.65
CA ALA A 67 -6.82 -6.75 -7.09
C ALA A 67 -6.03 -7.93 -7.66
N GLY A 68 -6.61 -8.72 -8.57
CA GLY A 68 -5.98 -9.90 -9.15
C GLY A 68 -6.28 -11.21 -8.41
N LYS A 69 -7.32 -11.24 -7.58
CA LYS A 69 -7.79 -12.43 -6.84
C LYS A 69 -6.68 -13.12 -6.01
N PRO A 70 -5.91 -12.42 -5.16
CA PRO A 70 -4.92 -13.08 -4.32
C PRO A 70 -5.57 -14.10 -3.39
N THR A 71 -4.88 -15.19 -3.09
CA THR A 71 -5.40 -16.26 -2.25
C THR A 71 -4.43 -16.62 -1.13
N LEU A 72 -4.91 -17.39 -0.16
CA LEU A 72 -4.02 -18.14 0.72
C LEU A 72 -3.25 -19.19 -0.09
N GLU A 73 -2.15 -19.68 0.50
CA GLU A 73 -1.40 -20.79 -0.07
C GLU A 73 -2.32 -22.01 -0.29
N ASP A 74 -2.15 -22.67 -1.43
CA ASP A 74 -2.95 -23.82 -1.90
C ASP A 74 -4.47 -23.60 -2.11
N ASP A 75 -4.96 -22.36 -1.97
CA ASP A 75 -6.34 -22.04 -2.33
C ASP A 75 -6.48 -21.69 -3.83
N ASP A 76 -7.66 -21.88 -4.38
CA ASP A 76 -7.96 -21.70 -5.81
C ASP A 76 -8.75 -20.41 -6.02
N PRO A 77 -8.25 -19.43 -6.80
CA PRO A 77 -8.91 -18.13 -7.00
C PRO A 77 -10.28 -18.23 -7.68
N GLU A 78 -10.64 -19.38 -8.27
CA GLU A 78 -11.96 -19.58 -8.87
C GLU A 78 -12.99 -20.20 -7.91
N LYS A 79 -12.58 -20.61 -6.70
CA LYS A 79 -13.52 -21.08 -5.67
C LYS A 79 -14.32 -19.92 -5.10
N ALA A 80 -15.61 -20.16 -4.86
CA ALA A 80 -16.53 -19.18 -4.28
C ALA A 80 -16.08 -18.64 -2.92
N GLU A 81 -15.34 -19.43 -2.13
CA GLU A 81 -14.88 -19.04 -0.80
C GLU A 81 -13.49 -18.38 -0.79
N ALA A 82 -12.73 -18.42 -1.89
CA ALA A 82 -11.36 -17.89 -1.94
C ALA A 82 -11.29 -16.40 -1.57
N PHE A 83 -12.28 -15.62 -2.02
CA PHE A 83 -12.45 -14.22 -1.60
C PHE A 83 -12.56 -14.09 -0.08
N LYS A 84 -13.46 -14.87 0.57
CA LYS A 84 -13.69 -14.72 2.01
C LYS A 84 -12.48 -15.20 2.79
N ASN A 85 -11.87 -16.31 2.38
CA ASN A 85 -10.64 -16.83 2.97
C ASN A 85 -9.55 -15.76 2.96
N CYS A 86 -9.34 -15.12 1.80
CA CYS A 86 -8.35 -14.06 1.66
C CYS A 86 -8.72 -12.80 2.46
N ALA A 87 -9.97 -12.33 2.36
CA ALA A 87 -10.39 -11.09 3.01
C ALA A 87 -10.36 -11.18 4.55
N LEU A 88 -10.55 -12.38 5.12
CA LEU A 88 -10.48 -12.63 6.56
C LEU A 88 -9.04 -12.86 7.07
N ASP A 89 -8.07 -13.06 6.19
CA ASP A 89 -6.65 -13.12 6.54
C ASP A 89 -5.97 -11.77 6.32
N ALA A 90 -5.29 -11.23 7.34
CA ALA A 90 -4.74 -9.89 7.27
C ALA A 90 -3.64 -9.73 6.20
N ASN A 91 -2.86 -10.79 5.92
CA ASN A 91 -1.78 -10.75 4.95
C ASN A 91 -2.31 -10.88 3.51
N CYS A 92 -3.26 -11.77 3.28
CA CYS A 92 -3.90 -11.89 1.98
C CYS A 92 -4.73 -10.64 1.67
N ALA A 93 -5.48 -10.12 2.65
CA ALA A 93 -6.23 -8.89 2.50
C ALA A 93 -5.32 -7.68 2.19
N SER A 94 -4.15 -7.56 2.85
CA SER A 94 -3.21 -6.49 2.54
C SER A 94 -2.59 -6.66 1.14
N THR A 95 -2.40 -7.90 0.67
CA THR A 95 -2.00 -8.20 -0.72
C THR A 95 -3.08 -7.76 -1.71
N ALA A 96 -4.35 -7.97 -1.39
CA ALA A 96 -5.46 -7.46 -2.19
C ALA A 96 -5.50 -5.93 -2.21
N VAL A 97 -5.22 -5.26 -1.09
CA VAL A 97 -5.12 -3.79 -1.06
C VAL A 97 -4.03 -3.31 -2.00
N GLN A 98 -2.83 -3.90 -1.92
CA GLN A 98 -1.70 -3.60 -2.81
C GLN A 98 -2.07 -3.79 -4.29
N GLY A 99 -2.64 -4.95 -4.65
CA GLY A 99 -3.05 -5.23 -6.02
C GLY A 99 -4.06 -4.22 -6.56
N TYR A 100 -5.05 -3.85 -5.75
CA TYR A 100 -6.07 -2.88 -6.15
C TYR A 100 -5.49 -1.48 -6.34
N VAL A 101 -4.73 -0.95 -5.37
CA VAL A 101 -4.18 0.41 -5.49
C VAL A 101 -3.12 0.48 -6.59
N ASN A 102 -2.38 -0.60 -6.85
CA ASN A 102 -1.47 -0.67 -8.00
C ASN A 102 -2.24 -0.62 -9.33
N ARG A 103 -3.38 -1.31 -9.43
CA ARG A 103 -4.20 -1.31 -10.65
C ARG A 103 -4.84 0.05 -10.95
N PHE A 104 -5.29 0.75 -9.91
CA PHE A 104 -5.98 2.04 -10.04
C PHE A 104 -5.08 3.24 -9.71
N SER A 105 -3.77 3.02 -9.65
CA SER A 105 -2.76 3.99 -9.22
C SER A 105 -2.86 5.29 -10.03
N GLN A 106 -3.17 6.38 -9.35
CA GLN A 106 -3.34 7.72 -9.92
C GLN A 106 -3.26 8.78 -8.81
N ASP A 107 -2.95 10.01 -9.17
CA ASP A 107 -2.98 11.16 -8.26
C ASP A 107 -4.44 11.54 -7.99
N CYS A 108 -4.95 11.09 -6.85
CA CYS A 108 -6.33 11.29 -6.44
C CYS A 108 -6.51 12.65 -5.76
N ASN A 109 -5.51 13.09 -4.99
CA ASN A 109 -5.59 14.30 -4.18
C ASN A 109 -5.15 15.59 -4.94
N GLY A 110 -4.52 15.45 -6.10
CA GLY A 110 -4.09 16.52 -6.98
C GLY A 110 -2.78 17.21 -6.56
N ASP A 111 -1.94 16.57 -5.75
CA ASP A 111 -0.69 17.15 -5.24
C ASP A 111 0.54 16.90 -6.12
N GLY A 112 0.36 16.19 -7.23
CA GLY A 112 1.40 15.85 -8.21
C GLY A 112 2.23 14.62 -7.84
N LYS A 113 1.82 13.85 -6.83
CA LYS A 113 2.44 12.57 -6.45
C LYS A 113 1.39 11.46 -6.45
N VAL A 114 1.89 10.23 -6.43
CA VAL A 114 1.07 9.05 -6.16
C VAL A 114 1.69 8.35 -4.97
N ASP A 115 1.09 8.55 -3.80
CA ASP A 115 1.61 8.06 -2.54
C ASP A 115 0.52 7.48 -1.62
N CYS A 116 0.82 7.31 -0.34
CA CYS A 116 -0.11 6.69 0.59
C CYS A 116 -1.42 7.49 0.75
N ASP A 117 -1.41 8.81 0.56
CA ASP A 117 -2.62 9.63 0.62
C ASP A 117 -3.59 9.24 -0.52
N ASP A 118 -3.04 8.98 -1.71
CA ASP A 118 -3.81 8.47 -2.85
C ASP A 118 -4.25 7.03 -2.65
N PHE A 119 -3.38 6.17 -2.12
CA PHE A 119 -3.74 4.77 -1.85
C PHE A 119 -4.88 4.65 -0.82
N ALA A 120 -4.92 5.55 0.16
CA ALA A 120 -6.03 5.63 1.12
C ALA A 120 -7.34 6.08 0.44
N LEU A 121 -7.28 7.08 -0.47
CA LEU A 121 -8.43 7.50 -1.26
C LEU A 121 -8.92 6.37 -2.18
N LEU A 122 -8.02 5.68 -2.88
CA LEU A 122 -8.34 4.54 -3.73
C LEU A 122 -9.04 3.43 -2.95
N HIS A 123 -8.57 3.11 -1.75
CA HIS A 123 -9.16 2.06 -0.92
C HIS A 123 -10.55 2.45 -0.38
N ILE A 124 -10.70 3.67 0.12
CA ILE A 124 -11.88 4.10 0.87
C ILE A 124 -12.99 4.65 -0.05
N VAL A 125 -12.62 5.35 -1.12
CA VAL A 125 -13.55 5.99 -2.06
C VAL A 125 -13.71 5.17 -3.35
N GLY A 126 -12.71 4.38 -3.72
CA GLY A 126 -12.71 3.53 -4.92
C GLY A 126 -12.01 4.18 -6.12
N GLY A 127 -11.47 3.34 -7.01
CA GLY A 127 -10.59 3.77 -8.10
C GLY A 127 -11.21 4.70 -9.15
N TYR A 128 -12.51 4.55 -9.46
CA TYR A 128 -13.16 5.36 -10.51
C TYR A 128 -13.57 6.77 -10.05
N GLY A 129 -13.63 7.00 -8.74
CA GLY A 129 -14.16 8.24 -8.15
C GLY A 129 -13.17 8.97 -7.25
N CYS A 130 -11.90 8.58 -7.24
CA CYS A 130 -10.95 9.13 -6.27
C CYS A 130 -10.47 10.55 -6.62
N VAL A 131 -10.42 10.92 -7.91
CA VAL A 131 -9.85 12.19 -8.35
C VAL A 131 -10.69 13.35 -7.83
N GLY A 132 -10.06 14.23 -7.04
CA GLY A 132 -10.70 15.36 -6.37
C GLY A 132 -11.58 14.96 -5.17
N ALA A 133 -11.57 13.69 -4.77
CA ALA A 133 -12.27 13.24 -3.58
C ALA A 133 -11.49 13.54 -2.31
N THR A 134 -12.20 13.54 -1.18
CA THR A 134 -11.61 13.62 0.15
C THR A 134 -12.03 12.40 0.96
N LEU A 135 -11.15 11.90 1.82
CA LEU A 135 -11.51 10.87 2.78
C LEU A 135 -12.69 11.34 3.64
N PRO A 136 -13.77 10.53 3.80
CA PRO A 136 -14.87 10.89 4.68
C PRO A 136 -14.37 11.13 6.12
N ASP A 137 -14.94 12.11 6.82
CA ASP A 137 -14.39 12.67 8.07
C ASP A 137 -13.91 11.63 9.09
N ALA A 138 -14.71 10.60 9.36
CA ALA A 138 -14.34 9.57 10.33
C ALA A 138 -13.12 8.74 9.89
N HIS A 139 -13.04 8.40 8.61
CA HIS A 139 -11.91 7.67 8.03
C HIS A 139 -10.67 8.57 7.92
N GLY A 140 -10.85 9.80 7.43
CA GLY A 140 -9.78 10.78 7.29
C GLY A 140 -9.13 11.15 8.62
N LYS A 141 -9.93 11.27 9.70
CA LYS A 141 -9.40 11.52 11.05
C LYS A 141 -8.52 10.37 11.54
N ARG A 142 -9.00 9.12 11.46
CA ARG A 142 -8.22 7.95 11.89
C ARG A 142 -6.96 7.78 11.06
N TYR A 143 -7.06 7.99 9.74
CA TYR A 143 -5.92 7.94 8.84
C TYR A 143 -4.84 8.96 9.22
N LYS A 144 -5.20 10.23 9.38
CA LYS A 144 -4.27 11.30 9.79
C LYS A 144 -3.62 11.01 11.13
N GLN A 145 -4.40 10.57 12.12
CA GLN A 145 -3.90 10.17 13.43
C GLN A 145 -2.87 9.03 13.34
N CYS A 146 -3.12 8.02 12.50
CA CYS A 146 -2.15 6.95 12.28
C CYS A 146 -0.85 7.47 11.65
N LYS A 147 -0.93 8.34 10.62
CA LYS A 147 0.27 8.94 10.00
C LYS A 147 1.09 9.71 11.03
N GLU A 148 0.46 10.48 11.91
CA GLU A 148 1.15 11.22 12.97
C GLU A 148 1.90 10.29 13.94
N ILE A 149 1.33 9.13 14.26
CA ILE A 149 1.94 8.14 15.16
C ILE A 149 3.11 7.41 14.49
N LEU A 150 2.94 6.97 13.24
CA LEU A 150 3.93 6.15 12.53
C LEU A 150 5.02 6.96 11.82
N GLY A 151 4.83 8.28 11.63
CA GLY A 151 5.79 9.16 10.96
C GLY A 151 5.49 9.35 9.47
N LYS A 152 6.51 9.55 8.63
CA LYS A 152 6.32 9.70 7.18
C LYS A 152 5.86 8.37 6.58
N VAL A 153 4.54 8.28 6.36
CA VAL A 153 3.83 7.23 5.63
C VAL A 153 3.60 7.65 4.20
#